data_AF-A0AA40JI47-F1
#
_entry.id   AF-A0AA40JI47-F1
#
_cell.length_a   1.000
_cell.length_b   1.000
_cell.length_c   1.000
_cell.angle_alpha   90.00
_cell.angle_beta   90.00
_cell.angle_gamma   90.00
#
_symmetry.space_group_name_H-M   'P 1'
#
loop_
_entity.id
_entity.type
_entity.pdbx_description
1 polymer ?
#
loop_
_entity_poly.entity_id
_entity_poly.type
_entity_poly.pdbx_seq_one_letter_code
_entity_poly.pdbx_strand_id
1 'polypeptide(L)'
;MKFFTPVDHDAAVQAMLEHPDIGSRHLRGLMSGIKRRARARAVIAFIHAIAPPPPDTTITTTRQLMRVLFGHAVSVNDLHRHFATPGRRANDRADPEALAAWLAVHRDRLAADAEARMLELEVAWQRFTAAAAEAAGEIRTAARPERRGDV
;
A
#
# COMPACT_ATOMS: atom_id res chain seq x y z
N MET A 1 -8.46 -8.18 6.08
CA MET A 1 -7.63 -7.01 5.73
C MET A 1 -7.08 -7.16 4.31
N LYS A 2 -7.64 -6.50 3.30
CA LYS A 2 -7.30 -6.70 1.87
C LYS A 2 -5.92 -6.15 1.47
N PHE A 3 -5.45 -5.08 2.12
CA PHE A 3 -4.20 -4.39 1.74
C PHE A 3 -3.02 -4.64 2.68
N PHE A 4 -3.29 -5.12 3.89
CA PHE A 4 -2.31 -5.31 4.97
C PHE A 4 -2.20 -6.80 5.28
N THR A 5 -0.96 -7.26 5.50
CA THR A 5 -0.70 -8.66 5.84
C THR A 5 -0.76 -8.86 7.36
N PRO A 6 -0.91 -10.12 7.84
CA PRO A 6 -0.75 -10.41 9.26
C PRO A 6 0.59 -9.92 9.82
N VAL A 7 1.67 -10.10 9.07
CA VAL A 7 3.02 -9.60 9.44
C VAL A 7 3.06 -8.08 9.62
N ASP A 8 2.36 -7.31 8.76
CA ASP A 8 2.26 -5.86 8.95
C ASP A 8 1.51 -5.54 10.26
N HIS A 9 0.44 -6.29 10.58
CA HIS A 9 -0.33 -6.11 11.81
C HIS A 9 0.52 -6.41 13.05
N ASP A 10 1.20 -7.55 13.08
CA ASP A 10 2.03 -7.96 14.22
C ASP A 10 3.18 -6.96 14.47
N ALA A 11 3.81 -6.48 13.39
CA ALA A 11 4.83 -5.44 13.49
C ALA A 11 4.27 -4.11 14.03
N ALA A 12 3.03 -3.74 13.67
CA ALA A 12 2.38 -2.55 14.20
C ALA A 12 2.05 -2.69 15.69
N VAL A 13 1.49 -3.84 16.10
CA VAL A 13 1.20 -4.15 17.51
C VAL A 13 2.48 -4.08 18.33
N GLN A 14 3.53 -4.79 17.90
CA GLN A 14 4.81 -4.80 18.60
C GLN A 14 5.41 -3.41 18.73
N ALA A 15 5.40 -2.61 17.66
CA ALA A 15 5.90 -1.24 17.71
C ALA A 15 5.10 -0.34 18.67
N MET A 16 3.78 -0.53 18.78
CA MET A 16 2.93 0.21 19.72
C MET A 16 3.18 -0.20 21.18
N LEU A 17 3.57 -1.46 21.42
CA LEU A 17 3.99 -1.94 22.74
C LEU A 17 5.36 -1.37 23.14
N GLU A 18 6.32 -1.38 22.22
CA GLU A 18 7.69 -0.87 22.43
C GLU A 18 7.75 0.66 22.55
N HIS A 19 6.83 1.35 21.87
CA HIS A 19 6.78 2.81 21.82
C HIS A 19 5.37 3.31 22.15
N PRO A 20 4.98 3.33 23.44
CA PRO A 20 3.64 3.74 23.87
C PRO A 20 3.35 5.23 23.62
N ASP A 21 4.39 6.05 23.42
CA ASP A 21 4.24 7.44 23.02
C ASP A 21 3.92 7.55 21.51
N ILE A 22 2.75 8.09 21.20
CA ILE A 22 2.27 8.37 19.84
C ILE A 22 3.21 9.35 19.09
N GLY A 23 3.96 10.18 19.82
CA GLY A 23 4.99 11.07 19.28
C GLY A 23 6.25 10.36 18.77
N SER A 24 6.45 9.08 19.12
CA SER A 24 7.65 8.31 18.78
C SER A 24 7.97 8.37 17.29
N ARG A 25 9.18 8.83 16.97
CA ARG A 25 9.68 8.86 15.59
C ARG A 25 9.78 7.45 15.02
N HIS A 26 10.13 6.46 15.84
CA HIS A 26 10.26 5.08 15.41
C HIS A 26 8.90 4.50 15.02
N LEU A 27 7.88 4.65 15.88
CA LEU A 27 6.51 4.23 15.60
C LEU A 27 5.99 4.89 14.33
N ARG A 28 6.13 6.22 14.20
CA ARG A 28 5.72 6.96 13.00
C ARG A 28 6.43 6.46 11.73
N GLY A 29 7.73 6.17 11.82
CA GLY A 29 8.52 5.64 10.72
C GLY A 29 8.03 4.26 10.26
N LEU A 30 7.79 3.36 11.20
CA LEU A 30 7.31 2.00 10.92
C LEU A 30 5.90 2.02 10.34
N MET A 31 4.98 2.77 10.93
CA MET A 31 3.61 2.92 10.44
C MET A 31 3.57 3.52 9.04
N SER A 32 4.39 4.55 8.79
CA SER A 32 4.55 5.13 7.44
C SER A 32 5.09 4.10 6.44
N GLY A 33 6.05 3.26 6.86
CA GLY A 33 6.57 2.16 6.06
C GLY A 33 5.52 1.11 5.69
N ILE A 34 4.70 0.68 6.65
CA ILE A 34 3.59 -0.26 6.42
C ILE A 34 2.60 0.34 5.42
N LYS A 35 2.14 1.57 5.65
CA LYS A 35 1.18 2.25 4.78
C LYS A 35 1.72 2.37 3.35
N ARG A 36 3.00 2.71 3.19
CA ARG A 36 3.66 2.80 1.87
C ARG A 36 3.66 1.45 1.13
N ARG A 37 4.02 0.35 1.80
CA ARG A 37 4.02 -0.99 1.19
C ARG A 37 2.60 -1.44 0.81
N ALA A 38 1.61 -1.20 1.67
CA ALA A 38 0.22 -1.49 1.39
C ALA A 38 -0.28 -0.72 0.16
N ARG A 39 0.07 0.57 0.05
CA ARG A 39 -0.21 1.40 -1.14
C ARG A 39 0.42 0.81 -2.40
N ALA A 40 1.70 0.44 -2.37
CA ALA A 40 2.36 -0.16 -3.52
C ALA A 40 1.64 -1.44 -3.99
N ARG A 41 1.30 -2.35 -3.07
CA ARG A 41 0.52 -3.57 -3.37
C ARG A 41 -0.84 -3.25 -3.99
N ALA A 42 -1.56 -2.26 -3.43
CA ALA A 42 -2.87 -1.86 -3.93
C ALA A 42 -2.81 -1.31 -5.36
N VAL A 43 -1.84 -0.45 -5.67
CA VAL A 43 -1.65 0.15 -7.00
C VAL A 43 -1.26 -0.90 -8.04
N ILE A 44 -0.37 -1.84 -7.68
CA ILE A 44 0.02 -2.95 -8.57
C ILE A 44 -1.19 -3.83 -8.88
N ALA A 45 -1.92 -4.26 -7.84
CA ALA A 45 -3.11 -5.08 -8.00
C ALA A 45 -4.19 -4.36 -8.83
N PHE A 46 -4.33 -3.05 -8.67
CA PHE A 46 -5.23 -2.24 -9.49
C PHE A 46 -4.86 -2.35 -10.97
N ILE A 47 -3.59 -2.11 -11.32
CA ILE A 47 -3.16 -2.12 -12.73
C ILE A 47 -3.33 -3.49 -13.37
N HIS A 48 -2.99 -4.56 -12.65
CA HIS A 48 -3.21 -5.92 -13.14
C HIS A 48 -4.69 -6.29 -13.32
N ALA A 49 -5.60 -5.58 -12.65
CA ALA A 49 -7.04 -5.80 -12.73
C ALA A 49 -7.77 -4.87 -13.71
N ILE A 50 -7.05 -3.99 -14.42
CA ILE A 50 -7.69 -3.05 -15.38
C ILE A 50 -8.34 -3.84 -16.52
N ALA A 51 -9.62 -3.54 -16.76
CA ALA A 51 -10.41 -4.09 -17.87
C ALA A 51 -11.09 -2.94 -18.64
N PRO A 52 -10.97 -2.85 -19.98
CA PRO A 52 -10.16 -3.72 -20.84
C PRO A 52 -8.66 -3.57 -20.51
N PRO A 53 -7.82 -4.61 -20.75
CA PRO A 53 -6.40 -4.52 -20.44
C PRO A 53 -5.72 -3.43 -21.28
N PRO A 54 -4.59 -2.86 -20.80
CA PRO A 54 -3.75 -1.99 -21.61
C PRO A 54 -3.15 -2.74 -22.81
N PRO A 55 -2.66 -2.01 -23.84
CA PRO A 55 -2.13 -2.62 -25.07
C PRO A 55 -0.95 -3.57 -24.84
N ASP A 56 -0.17 -3.34 -23.78
CA ASP A 56 0.88 -4.26 -23.33
C ASP A 56 1.02 -4.23 -21.80
N THR A 57 1.69 -5.25 -21.25
CA THR A 57 1.96 -5.38 -19.80
C THR A 57 3.44 -5.19 -19.47
N THR A 58 4.17 -4.40 -20.26
CA THR A 58 5.57 -4.10 -19.98
C THR A 58 5.72 -3.27 -18.70
N ILE A 59 6.92 -3.29 -18.12
CA ILE A 59 7.24 -2.43 -16.96
C ILE A 59 7.07 -0.95 -17.31
N THR A 60 7.42 -0.56 -18.54
CA THR A 60 7.31 0.83 -19.02
C THR A 60 5.86 1.28 -19.05
N THR A 61 4.99 0.51 -19.69
CA THR A 61 3.54 0.76 -19.73
C THR A 61 2.95 0.77 -18.32
N THR A 62 3.30 -0.20 -17.49
CA THR A 62 2.86 -0.26 -16.08
C THR A 62 3.29 0.98 -15.30
N ARG A 63 4.54 1.42 -15.44
CA ARG A 63 5.05 2.65 -14.79
C ARG A 63 4.32 3.91 -15.28
N GLN A 64 4.03 3.99 -16.57
CA GLN A 64 3.30 5.11 -17.14
C GLN A 64 1.86 5.15 -16.61
N LEU A 65 1.16 4.01 -16.59
CA LEU A 65 -0.18 3.90 -15.98
C LEU A 65 -0.17 4.32 -14.51
N MET A 66 0.82 3.88 -13.72
CA MET A 66 0.95 4.31 -12.32
C MET A 66 1.13 5.80 -12.18
N ARG A 67 1.97 6.42 -13.02
CA ARG A 67 2.20 7.87 -12.99
C ARG A 67 0.96 8.65 -13.38
N VAL A 68 0.25 8.20 -14.41
CA VAL A 68 -0.96 8.87 -14.92
C VAL A 68 -2.11 8.76 -13.90
N LEU A 69 -2.30 7.59 -13.30
CA LEU A 69 -3.47 7.33 -12.44
C LEU A 69 -3.22 7.64 -10.96
N PHE A 70 -1.97 7.53 -10.48
CA PHE A 70 -1.63 7.66 -9.07
C PHE A 70 -0.47 8.65 -8.81
N GLY A 71 0.06 9.32 -9.85
CA GLY A 71 1.17 10.27 -9.71
C GLY A 71 2.43 9.62 -9.13
N HIS A 72 2.98 10.22 -8.07
CA HIS A 72 4.18 9.74 -7.37
C HIS A 72 3.85 8.81 -6.19
N ALA A 73 2.68 8.17 -6.18
CA ALA A 73 2.20 7.35 -5.07
C ALA A 73 3.08 6.12 -4.75
N VAL A 74 3.86 5.61 -5.71
CA VAL A 74 4.73 4.44 -5.54
C VAL A 74 6.18 4.82 -5.84
N SER A 75 7.10 4.46 -4.94
CA SER A 75 8.52 4.75 -5.13
C SER A 75 9.13 3.89 -6.24
N VAL A 76 10.12 4.43 -6.96
CA VAL A 76 10.89 3.70 -7.99
C VAL A 76 11.49 2.40 -7.42
N ASN A 77 11.91 2.41 -6.16
CA ASN A 77 12.50 1.25 -5.50
C ASN A 77 11.46 0.16 -5.19
N ASP A 78 10.26 0.54 -4.74
CA ASP A 78 9.15 -0.40 -4.55
C ASP A 78 8.75 -1.02 -5.90
N LEU A 79 8.75 -0.21 -6.97
CA LEU A 79 8.51 -0.71 -8.33
C LEU A 79 9.60 -1.68 -8.79
N HIS A 80 10.88 -1.41 -8.55
CA HIS A 80 11.95 -2.35 -8.89
C HIS A 80 11.83 -3.66 -8.11
N ARG A 81 11.44 -3.61 -6.83
CA ARG A 81 11.22 -4.81 -6.02
C ARG A 81 10.06 -5.66 -6.54
N HIS A 82 8.98 -5.03 -6.99
CA HIS A 82 7.77 -5.71 -7.44
C HIS A 82 7.81 -6.15 -8.90
N PHE A 83 8.49 -5.38 -9.75
CA PHE A 83 8.64 -5.64 -11.18
C PHE A 83 10.10 -5.93 -11.52
N ALA A 84 10.77 -6.79 -10.74
CA ALA A 84 12.11 -7.22 -11.11
C ALA A 84 12.07 -7.88 -12.49
N THR A 85 12.40 -7.14 -13.55
CA THR A 85 12.68 -7.70 -14.88
C THR A 85 13.96 -7.08 -15.40
N PRO A 86 14.99 -7.91 -15.71
CA PRO A 86 16.23 -7.43 -16.25
C PRO A 86 16.10 -7.16 -17.77
N GLY A 87 16.51 -5.97 -18.20
CA GLY A 87 17.04 -5.74 -19.54
C GLY A 87 16.29 -4.79 -20.48
N ARG A 88 17.06 -4.23 -21.41
CA ARG A 88 16.68 -3.33 -22.53
C ARG A 88 15.47 -3.81 -23.34
N ARG A 89 15.32 -5.13 -23.48
CA ARG A 89 14.27 -5.80 -24.27
C ARG A 89 12.84 -5.56 -23.78
N ALA A 90 12.64 -5.23 -22.50
CA ALA A 90 11.31 -4.91 -21.98
C ALA A 90 10.81 -3.53 -22.47
N ASN A 91 11.72 -2.60 -22.76
CA ASN A 91 11.38 -1.29 -23.31
C ASN A 91 11.10 -1.35 -24.81
N ASP A 92 11.80 -2.22 -25.54
CA ASP A 92 11.63 -2.39 -26.99
C ASP A 92 10.22 -2.93 -27.39
N ARG A 93 9.42 -3.39 -26.43
CA ARG A 93 8.03 -3.86 -26.62
C ARG A 93 6.96 -2.85 -26.23
N ALA A 94 7.31 -1.75 -25.57
CA ALA A 94 6.31 -0.76 -25.17
C ALA A 94 5.89 0.04 -26.40
N ASP A 95 4.58 0.18 -26.61
CA ASP A 95 4.02 1.04 -27.66
C ASP A 95 3.37 2.27 -27.01
N PRO A 96 4.11 3.40 -26.91
CA PRO A 96 3.61 4.59 -26.23
C PRO A 96 2.42 5.24 -26.94
N GLU A 97 2.33 5.10 -28.27
CA GLU A 97 1.23 5.67 -29.07
C GLU A 97 -0.05 4.89 -28.84
N ALA A 98 0.01 3.56 -28.90
CA ALA A 98 -1.13 2.70 -28.57
C ALA A 98 -1.60 2.93 -27.13
N LEU A 99 -0.66 3.09 -26.18
CA LEU A 99 -1.00 3.39 -24.79
C LEU A 99 -1.67 4.76 -24.63
N ALA A 100 -1.20 5.77 -25.35
CA ALA A 100 -1.80 7.11 -25.33
C ALA A 100 -3.22 7.10 -25.91
N ALA A 101 -3.45 6.41 -27.04
CA ALA A 101 -4.77 6.25 -27.63
C ALA A 101 -5.73 5.50 -26.71
N TRP A 102 -5.27 4.41 -26.09
CA TRP A 102 -6.05 3.65 -25.12
C TRP A 102 -6.39 4.49 -23.88
N LEU A 103 -5.42 5.28 -23.36
CA LEU A 103 -5.65 6.18 -22.24
C LEU A 103 -6.68 7.27 -22.60
N ALA A 104 -6.65 7.82 -23.81
CA ALA A 104 -7.62 8.83 -24.22
C ALA A 104 -9.08 8.34 -24.11
N VAL A 105 -9.31 7.05 -24.28
CA VAL A 105 -10.65 6.43 -24.18
C VAL A 105 -11.02 6.09 -22.73
N HIS A 106 -10.06 5.62 -21.93
CA HIS A 106 -10.37 5.02 -20.62
C HIS A 106 -9.98 5.87 -19.40
N ARG A 107 -9.27 6.98 -19.59
CA ARG A 107 -8.63 7.76 -18.52
C ARG A 107 -9.60 8.17 -17.42
N ASP A 108 -10.74 8.76 -17.77
CA ASP A 108 -11.63 9.35 -16.76
C ASP A 108 -12.23 8.29 -15.83
N ARG A 109 -12.68 7.17 -16.40
CA ARG A 109 -13.14 6.01 -15.63
C ARG A 109 -12.01 5.45 -14.76
N LEU A 110 -10.82 5.26 -15.32
CA LEU A 110 -9.69 4.71 -14.59
C LEU A 110 -9.20 5.64 -13.48
N ALA A 111 -9.29 6.95 -13.67
CA ALA A 111 -8.98 7.94 -12.65
C ALA A 111 -9.99 7.87 -11.50
N ALA A 112 -11.30 7.78 -11.80
CA ALA A 112 -12.32 7.59 -10.78
C ALA A 112 -12.15 6.27 -10.01
N ASP A 113 -11.86 5.17 -10.72
CA ASP A 113 -11.59 3.87 -10.11
C ASP A 113 -10.32 3.89 -9.24
N ALA A 114 -9.28 4.59 -9.69
CA ALA A 114 -8.03 4.78 -8.95
C ALA A 114 -8.27 5.60 -7.67
N GLU A 115 -9.04 6.68 -7.74
CA GLU A 115 -9.42 7.49 -6.60
C GLU A 115 -10.25 6.68 -5.58
N ALA A 116 -11.28 5.95 -6.05
CA ALA A 116 -12.07 5.07 -5.21
C ALA A 116 -11.19 4.01 -4.51
N ARG A 117 -10.19 3.46 -5.22
CA ARG A 117 -9.24 2.51 -4.62
C ARG A 117 -8.35 3.16 -3.55
N MET A 118 -7.94 4.41 -3.74
CA MET A 118 -7.15 5.14 -2.75
C MET A 118 -7.96 5.49 -1.50
N LEU A 119 -9.25 5.80 -1.67
CA LEU A 119 -10.18 5.98 -0.54
C LEU A 119 -10.40 4.66 0.22
N GLU A 120 -10.61 3.54 -0.49
CA GLU A 120 -10.73 2.22 0.12
C GLU A 120 -9.49 1.87 0.96
N LEU A 121 -8.29 2.19 0.45
CA LEU A 121 -7.03 2.01 1.16
C LEU A 121 -6.94 2.87 2.42
N GLU A 122 -7.40 4.12 2.38
CA GLU A 122 -7.37 5.00 3.56
C GLU A 122 -8.32 4.53 4.65
N VAL A 123 -9.53 4.11 4.30
CA VAL A 123 -10.48 3.50 5.25
C VAL A 123 -9.89 2.22 5.84
N ALA A 124 -9.28 1.38 5.00
CA ALA A 124 -8.62 0.17 5.48
C ALA A 124 -7.43 0.48 6.40
N TRP A 125 -6.69 1.55 6.14
CA TRP A 125 -5.60 2.02 7.00
C TRP A 125 -6.13 2.40 8.39
N GLN A 126 -7.20 3.19 8.47
CA GLN A 126 -7.81 3.57 9.75
C GLN A 126 -8.22 2.33 10.56
N ARG A 127 -8.93 1.38 9.93
CA ARG A 127 -9.34 0.12 10.56
C ARG A 127 -8.14 -0.71 11.01
N PHE A 128 -7.11 -0.80 10.17
CA PHE A 128 -5.87 -1.49 10.51
C PHE A 128 -5.19 -0.89 11.75
N THR A 129 -5.07 0.44 11.79
CA THR A 129 -4.44 1.12 12.93
C THR A 129 -5.23 0.99 14.22
N ALA A 130 -6.56 1.02 14.14
CA ALA A 130 -7.44 0.83 15.30
C ALA A 130 -7.31 -0.59 15.85
N ALA A 131 -7.35 -1.61 15.00
CA ALA A 131 -7.20 -3.01 15.40
C ALA A 131 -5.83 -3.28 16.04
N ALA A 132 -4.74 -2.73 15.48
CA ALA A 132 -3.41 -2.86 16.07
C ALA A 132 -3.31 -2.17 17.45
N ALA A 133 -3.92 -1.00 17.60
CA ALA A 133 -3.93 -0.27 18.86
C ALA A 133 -4.76 -0.97 19.95
N GLU A 134 -5.90 -1.55 19.56
CA GLU A 134 -6.75 -2.38 20.42
C GLU A 134 -5.96 -3.60 20.93
N ALA A 135 -5.35 -4.38 20.04
CA ALA A 135 -4.54 -5.53 20.41
C ALA A 135 -3.36 -5.15 21.33
N ALA A 136 -2.65 -4.04 21.05
CA ALA A 136 -1.60 -3.55 21.94
C ALA A 136 -2.15 -3.08 23.30
N GLY A 137 -3.39 -2.58 23.37
CA GLY A 137 -4.07 -2.25 24.62
C GLY A 137 -4.44 -3.47 25.45
N GLU A 138 -4.97 -4.51 24.80
CA GLU A 138 -5.30 -5.80 25.43
C GLU A 138 -4.06 -6.45 26.03
N ILE A 139 -2.95 -6.51 25.27
CA ILE A 139 -1.69 -7.07 25.75
C ILE A 139 -1.14 -6.31 26.97
N ARG A 140 -1.18 -4.97 26.95
CA ARG A 140 -0.77 -4.15 28.11
C ARG A 140 -1.61 -4.41 29.35
N THR A 141 -2.91 -4.63 29.16
CA THR A 141 -3.85 -4.89 30.26
C THR A 141 -3.63 -6.28 30.85
N ALA A 142 -3.48 -7.29 29.99
CA ALA A 142 -3.20 -8.67 30.41
C ALA A 142 -1.84 -8.82 31.12
N ALA A 143 -0.85 -8.01 30.73
CA ALA A 143 0.47 -8.01 31.37
C ALA A 143 0.51 -7.26 32.73
N ARG A 144 -0.56 -6.57 33.12
CA ARG A 144 -0.63 -5.88 34.41
C ARG A 144 -1.07 -6.89 35.48
N PRO A 145 -0.21 -7.24 36.46
CA PRO A 145 -0.66 -8.07 37.58
C PRO A 145 -1.79 -7.34 38.29
N GLU A 146 -2.89 -8.05 38.53
CA GLU A 146 -3.95 -7.58 39.42
C GLU A 146 -3.29 -7.15 40.72
N ARG A 147 -3.32 -5.85 41.04
CA ARG A 147 -3.10 -5.44 42.42
C ARG A 147 -4.30 -5.97 43.18
N ARG A 148 -4.19 -7.19 43.70
CA ARG A 148 -4.91 -7.58 44.91
C ARG A 148 -4.49 -6.58 45.97
N GLY A 149 -5.37 -5.62 46.23
CA GLY A 149 -5.28 -4.83 47.44
C GLY A 149 -5.51 -5.78 48.61
N ASP A 150 -4.43 -6.15 49.29
CA ASP A 150 -4.53 -6.52 50.70
C ASP A 150 -4.78 -5.22 51.48
N VAL A 151 -6.07 -4.90 51.70
CA VAL A 151 -6.55 -4.19 52.91
C VAL A 151 -7.96 -4.70 53.22
#